data_AF-A0A7C3BDB8-F1
#
_entry.id   AF-A0A7C3BDB8-F1
#
_cell.length_a   1.000
_cell.length_b   1.000
_cell.length_c   1.000
_cell.angle_alpha   90.00
_cell.angle_beta   90.00
_cell.angle_gamma   90.00
#
_symmetry.space_group_name_H-M   'P 1'
#
loop_
_entity.id
_entity.type
_entity.pdbx_description
1 polymer ?
#
loop_
_entity_poly.entity_id
_entity_poly.type
_entity_poly.pdbx_seq_one_letter_code
_entity_poly.pdbx_strand_id
1 'polypeptide(L)'
;MKKSLIFLLPLTALLISTIACGPTAATPTPSTQTQPTPTPYTPPSPSGSTPSDLPEDPNLRDLIDFAIAITPLLQEAGEIVARDGEILKEAEGGNDSALCDGRLEADNQEMEGVMGEIAAMQPPSGTEDIHLLLLESSSSYTEALDNVALFCSSNNGLYKLNAVLKFWEAAVKFQDAANRFWLLLVSEGVEMWVP
;
A
#
# COMPACT_ATOMS: atom_id res chain seq x y z
N MET A 1 -37.06 -66.79 -5.29
CA MET A 1 -37.14 -65.98 -4.04
C MET A 1 -36.90 -64.53 -4.44
N LYS A 2 -37.95 -63.70 -4.65
CA LYS A 2 -38.59 -62.78 -3.66
C LYS A 2 -37.52 -61.91 -2.97
N LYS A 3 -37.49 -60.56 -3.04
CA LYS A 3 -38.53 -59.53 -3.31
C LYS A 3 -37.84 -58.20 -3.68
N SER A 4 -38.43 -57.46 -4.62
CA SER A 4 -38.32 -56.00 -4.75
C SER A 4 -38.92 -55.30 -3.53
N LEU A 5 -38.42 -54.10 -3.18
CA LEU A 5 -39.26 -53.09 -2.52
C LEU A 5 -38.78 -51.67 -2.82
N ILE A 6 -39.60 -50.98 -3.60
CA ILE A 6 -39.74 -49.53 -3.75
C ILE A 6 -40.47 -48.99 -2.52
N PHE A 7 -40.07 -47.86 -1.94
CA PHE A 7 -40.95 -46.93 -1.18
C PHE A 7 -40.28 -45.55 -1.14
N LEU A 8 -40.72 -44.57 -1.92
CA LEU A 8 -41.78 -43.58 -1.64
C LEU A 8 -41.55 -42.73 -0.36
N LEU A 9 -41.34 -41.43 -0.60
CA LEU A 9 -41.47 -40.30 0.34
C LEU A 9 -42.75 -40.35 1.19
N PRO A 10 -42.76 -39.60 2.31
CA PRO A 10 -43.86 -38.66 2.50
C PRO A 10 -43.40 -37.24 2.82
N LEU A 11 -44.05 -36.32 2.11
CA LEU A 11 -44.21 -34.90 2.35
C LEU A 11 -45.35 -34.72 3.37
N THR A 12 -45.17 -33.94 4.45
CA THR A 12 -46.18 -33.13 5.21
C THR A 12 -45.63 -32.84 6.63
N ALA A 13 -45.23 -31.61 6.99
CA ALA A 13 -46.00 -30.38 7.29
C ALA A 13 -46.58 -30.32 8.72
N LEU A 14 -46.07 -29.38 9.55
CA LEU A 14 -46.77 -28.47 10.51
C LEU A 14 -45.69 -27.73 11.35
N LEU A 15 -45.46 -26.40 11.21
CA LEU A 15 -46.23 -25.25 11.75
C LEU A 15 -46.11 -25.15 13.30
N ILE A 16 -45.87 -24.04 14.02
CA ILE A 16 -45.85 -22.57 13.83
C ILE A 16 -45.11 -22.00 15.07
N SER A 17 -44.42 -20.86 14.95
CA SER A 17 -44.35 -19.73 15.92
C SER A 17 -43.31 -18.71 15.41
N THR A 18 -43.58 -17.96 14.34
CA THR A 18 -43.96 -16.54 14.39
C THR A 18 -43.32 -15.71 15.51
N ILE A 19 -42.33 -14.88 15.16
CA ILE A 19 -42.41 -13.45 15.47
C ILE A 19 -42.16 -12.70 14.18
N ALA A 20 -43.16 -11.92 13.80
CA ALA A 20 -43.15 -11.00 12.69
C ALA A 20 -42.37 -9.73 13.05
N CYS A 21 -41.53 -9.28 12.13
CA CYS A 21 -41.34 -7.88 11.74
C CYS A 21 -40.93 -7.90 10.26
N GLY A 22 -41.73 -7.26 9.39
CA GLY A 22 -41.47 -7.16 7.94
C GLY A 22 -40.46 -6.07 7.60
N PRO A 23 -40.51 -5.48 6.40
CA PRO A 23 -40.57 -6.10 5.08
C PRO A 23 -39.23 -5.94 4.33
N THR A 24 -39.05 -6.70 3.25
CA THR A 24 -38.05 -6.50 2.17
C THR A 24 -36.59 -6.53 2.63
N ALA A 25 -35.97 -7.72 2.54
CA ALA A 25 -34.52 -7.80 2.47
C ALA A 25 -34.06 -7.04 1.21
N ALA A 26 -33.55 -5.83 1.42
CA ALA A 26 -32.80 -5.11 0.43
C ALA A 26 -31.69 -6.04 -0.07
N THR A 27 -31.55 -6.15 -1.39
CA THR A 27 -30.32 -6.60 -2.02
C THR A 27 -29.17 -5.89 -1.32
N PRO A 28 -28.14 -6.58 -0.80
CA PRO A 28 -27.01 -5.90 -0.23
C PRO A 28 -26.41 -5.01 -1.31
N THR A 29 -26.58 -3.70 -1.17
CA THR A 29 -25.81 -2.71 -1.90
C THR A 29 -24.34 -3.07 -1.68
N PRO A 30 -23.50 -3.16 -2.72
CA PRO A 30 -22.08 -3.32 -2.51
C PRO A 30 -21.63 -2.18 -1.62
N SER A 31 -21.17 -2.52 -0.42
CA SER A 31 -20.52 -1.56 0.44
C SER A 31 -19.40 -0.97 -0.38
N THR A 32 -19.48 0.32 -0.69
CA THR A 32 -18.31 1.12 -1.01
C THR A 32 -17.40 1.01 0.21
N GLN A 33 -16.54 -0.01 0.22
CA GLN A 33 -15.37 0.03 1.07
C GLN A 33 -14.67 1.32 0.66
N THR A 34 -14.64 2.28 1.57
CA THR A 34 -13.89 3.52 1.40
C THR A 34 -12.44 3.09 1.30
N GLN A 35 -11.98 2.89 0.07
CA GLN A 35 -10.60 2.58 -0.24
C GLN A 35 -9.79 3.78 0.27
N PRO A 36 -8.81 3.56 1.16
CA PRO A 36 -8.05 4.65 1.74
C PRO A 36 -7.32 5.38 0.62
N THR A 37 -7.65 6.63 0.33
CA THR A 37 -6.90 7.42 -0.66
C THR A 37 -5.43 7.49 -0.24
N PRO A 38 -4.45 7.19 -1.12
CA PRO A 38 -3.05 7.39 -0.79
C PRO A 38 -2.89 8.87 -0.51
N THR A 39 -2.60 9.22 0.74
CA THR A 39 -2.36 10.62 1.10
C THR A 39 -0.93 10.92 0.65
N PRO A 40 -0.70 11.94 -0.21
CA PRO A 40 0.64 12.33 -0.60
C PRO A 40 1.51 12.51 0.64
N TYR A 41 2.68 11.89 0.65
CA TYR A 41 3.66 12.18 1.69
C TYR A 41 4.08 13.63 1.54
N THR A 42 3.79 14.45 2.54
CA THR A 42 4.30 15.81 2.64
C THR A 42 5.20 15.84 3.86
N PRO A 43 6.54 15.90 3.69
CA PRO A 43 7.40 16.13 4.83
C PRO A 43 7.00 17.49 5.44
N PRO A 44 6.66 17.53 6.73
CA PRO A 44 6.27 18.78 7.37
C PRO A 44 7.48 19.73 7.39
N SER A 45 7.25 21.02 7.13
CA SER A 45 8.34 22.01 7.13
C SER A 45 9.00 22.12 8.50
N PRO A 46 10.34 22.18 8.58
CA PRO A 46 11.04 22.32 9.85
C PRO A 46 10.57 23.59 10.58
N SER A 47 10.16 23.42 11.84
CA SER A 47 9.69 24.52 12.68
C SER A 47 10.87 25.19 13.35
N GLY A 48 11.50 26.15 12.67
CA GLY A 48 12.49 27.04 13.27
C GLY A 48 13.74 27.25 12.43
N SER A 49 14.57 28.21 12.85
CA SER A 49 15.92 28.37 12.34
C SER A 49 16.76 27.17 12.80
N THR A 50 17.23 26.35 11.86
CA THR A 50 18.17 25.25 12.09
C THR A 50 19.33 25.74 12.96
N PRO A 51 19.65 25.08 14.09
CA PRO A 51 20.79 25.45 14.92
C PRO A 51 22.05 25.36 14.07
N SER A 52 22.97 26.32 14.23
CA SER A 52 24.17 26.37 13.39
C SER A 52 25.13 25.20 13.60
N ASP A 53 25.05 24.53 14.76
CA ASP A 53 25.90 23.40 15.10
C ASP A 53 25.07 22.09 15.17
N LEU A 54 25.62 21.00 14.62
CA LEU A 54 25.08 19.65 14.77
C LEU A 54 25.23 19.17 16.23
N PRO A 55 24.31 18.30 16.73
CA PRO A 55 24.42 17.71 18.07
C PRO A 55 25.80 17.08 18.32
N GLU A 56 26.32 17.12 19.54
CA GLU A 56 27.60 16.46 19.87
C GLU A 56 27.51 14.93 19.90
N ASP A 57 26.31 14.39 20.10
CA ASP A 57 26.06 12.95 20.14
C ASP A 57 26.28 12.33 18.74
N PRO A 58 27.20 11.36 18.60
CA PRO A 58 27.49 10.73 17.32
C PRO A 58 26.30 9.95 16.75
N ASN A 59 25.45 9.34 17.58
CA ASN A 59 24.27 8.61 17.10
C ASN A 59 23.24 9.58 16.51
N LEU A 60 23.06 10.76 17.13
CA LEU A 60 22.18 11.79 16.58
C LEU A 60 22.72 12.36 15.27
N ARG A 61 24.05 12.51 15.13
CA ARG A 61 24.66 12.90 13.85
C ARG A 61 24.43 11.86 12.77
N ASP A 62 24.67 10.58 13.07
CA ASP A 62 24.44 9.49 12.12
C ASP A 62 22.96 9.44 11.68
N LEU A 63 22.02 9.67 12.61
CA LEU A 63 20.60 9.77 12.29
C LEU A 63 20.28 10.98 11.40
N ILE A 64 20.86 12.15 11.68
CA ILE A 64 20.68 13.37 10.85
C ILE A 64 21.24 13.16 9.45
N ASP A 65 22.47 12.62 9.33
CA ASP A 65 23.10 12.37 8.04
C ASP A 65 22.30 11.36 7.21
N PHE A 66 21.81 10.29 7.85
CA PHE A 66 20.90 9.35 7.23
C PHE A 66 19.59 10.01 6.79
N ALA A 67 19.01 10.88 7.62
CA ALA A 67 17.78 11.59 7.32
C ALA A 67 17.91 12.56 6.14
N ILE A 68 19.00 13.32 6.09
CA ILE A 68 19.30 14.19 4.95
C ILE A 68 19.43 13.37 3.67
N ALA A 69 20.04 12.18 3.73
CA ALA A 69 20.22 11.31 2.58
C ALA A 69 18.91 10.65 2.11
N ILE A 70 18.08 10.15 3.04
CA ILE A 70 16.91 9.34 2.70
C ILE A 70 15.65 10.18 2.39
N THR A 71 15.48 11.36 2.99
CA THR A 71 14.30 12.22 2.77
C THR A 71 13.99 12.51 1.29
N PRO A 72 14.95 12.92 0.43
CA PRO A 72 14.65 13.14 -0.98
C PRO A 72 14.17 11.86 -1.69
N LEU A 73 14.72 10.70 -1.33
CA LEU A 73 14.30 9.40 -1.89
C LEU A 73 12.89 9.03 -1.44
N LEU A 74 12.53 9.29 -0.18
CA LEU A 74 11.16 9.10 0.30
C LEU A 74 10.19 10.05 -0.41
N GLN A 75 10.58 11.30 -0.66
CA GLN A 75 9.73 12.22 -1.40
C GLN A 75 9.48 11.71 -2.83
N GLU A 76 10.53 11.32 -3.55
CA GLU A 76 10.44 10.80 -4.91
C GLU A 76 9.59 9.51 -4.98
N ALA A 77 9.85 8.55 -4.09
CA ALA A 77 9.03 7.33 -3.98
C ALA A 77 7.56 7.66 -3.68
N GLY A 78 7.29 8.62 -2.78
CA GLY A 78 5.95 9.06 -2.46
C GLY A 78 5.22 9.70 -3.64
N GLU A 79 5.93 10.47 -4.46
CA GLU A 79 5.39 11.06 -5.69
C GLU A 79 5.06 9.99 -6.73
N ILE A 80 5.94 9.00 -6.93
CA ILE A 80 5.69 7.85 -7.82
C ILE A 80 4.44 7.07 -7.38
N VAL A 81 4.38 6.68 -6.10
CA VAL A 81 3.21 5.96 -5.54
C VAL A 81 1.92 6.78 -5.70
N ALA A 82 1.98 8.10 -5.56
CA ALA A 82 0.81 8.94 -5.78
C ALA A 82 0.37 8.96 -7.27
N ARG A 83 1.32 9.08 -8.21
CA ARG A 83 1.04 9.04 -9.65
C ARG A 83 0.43 7.70 -10.07
N ASP A 84 1.03 6.60 -9.64
CA ASP A 84 0.57 5.25 -9.98
C ASP A 84 -0.78 4.91 -9.36
N GLY A 85 -1.05 5.45 -8.16
CA GLY A 85 -2.37 5.34 -7.53
C GLY A 85 -3.48 5.97 -8.38
N GLU A 86 -3.20 7.11 -9.03
CA GLU A 86 -4.15 7.72 -9.96
C GLU A 86 -4.30 6.90 -11.26
N ILE A 87 -3.23 6.28 -11.77
CA ILE A 87 -3.31 5.37 -12.93
C ILE A 87 -4.20 4.15 -12.61
N LEU A 88 -4.02 3.54 -11.44
CA LEU A 88 -4.84 2.41 -11.00
C LEU A 88 -6.31 2.80 -10.86
N LYS A 89 -6.58 4.00 -10.34
CA LYS A 89 -7.92 4.57 -10.22
C LYS A 89 -8.56 4.89 -11.57
N GLU A 90 -7.79 5.34 -12.57
CA GLU A 90 -8.28 5.44 -13.96
C GLU A 90 -8.77 4.06 -14.45
N ALA A 91 -8.02 3.00 -14.16
CA ALA A 91 -8.37 1.64 -14.56
C ALA A 91 -9.58 1.06 -13.82
N GLU A 92 -9.83 1.48 -12.57
CA GLU A 92 -11.08 1.13 -11.85
C GLU A 92 -12.32 1.67 -12.56
N GLY A 93 -12.21 2.81 -13.25
CA GLY A 93 -13.26 3.41 -14.08
C GLY A 93 -13.55 2.64 -15.39
N GLY A 94 -12.92 1.48 -15.59
CA GLY A 94 -13.04 0.66 -16.80
C GLY A 94 -12.05 1.02 -17.91
N ASN A 95 -11.11 1.93 -17.65
CA ASN A 95 -10.03 2.27 -18.58
C ASN A 95 -8.83 1.32 -18.39
N ASP A 96 -8.99 0.04 -18.71
CA ASP A 96 -7.94 -0.97 -18.56
C ASP A 96 -6.67 -0.64 -19.36
N SER A 97 -6.79 0.12 -20.45
CA SER A 97 -5.64 0.59 -21.23
C SER A 97 -4.70 1.49 -20.44
N ALA A 98 -5.17 2.17 -19.39
CA ALA A 98 -4.31 2.98 -18.52
C ALA A 98 -3.21 2.14 -17.84
N LEU A 99 -3.47 0.86 -17.56
CA LEU A 99 -2.47 -0.04 -16.96
C LEU A 99 -1.41 -0.50 -17.96
N CYS A 100 -1.70 -0.41 -19.26
CA CYS A 100 -0.89 -1.00 -20.32
C CYS A 100 -0.30 0.05 -21.28
N ASP A 101 -0.42 1.34 -20.96
CA ASP A 101 0.05 2.45 -21.81
C ASP A 101 1.55 2.79 -21.61
N GLY A 102 2.20 2.12 -20.67
CA GLY A 102 3.63 2.24 -20.38
C GLY A 102 3.99 3.25 -19.28
N ARG A 103 3.03 3.99 -18.71
CA ARG A 103 3.31 4.91 -17.58
C ARG A 103 3.82 4.17 -16.34
N LEU A 104 3.11 3.13 -15.91
CA LEU A 104 3.50 2.30 -14.76
C LEU A 104 4.89 1.64 -14.94
N GLU A 105 5.24 1.26 -16.17
CA GLU A 105 6.57 0.69 -16.47
C GLU A 105 7.68 1.74 -16.35
N ALA A 106 7.41 2.98 -16.78
CA ALA A 106 8.35 4.09 -16.63
C ALA A 106 8.54 4.48 -15.16
N ASP A 107 7.43 4.59 -14.41
CA ASP A 107 7.44 4.86 -12.98
C ASP A 107 8.12 3.71 -12.20
N ASN A 108 8.02 2.45 -12.66
CA ASN A 108 8.78 1.33 -12.07
C ASN A 108 10.28 1.51 -12.19
N GLN A 109 10.78 1.93 -13.35
CA GLN A 109 12.21 2.12 -13.56
C GLN A 109 12.76 3.22 -12.65
N GLU A 110 11.97 4.27 -12.42
CA GLU A 110 12.27 5.34 -11.46
C GLU A 110 12.29 4.77 -10.03
N MET A 111 11.24 4.03 -9.63
CA MET A 111 11.13 3.42 -8.30
C MET A 111 12.24 2.41 -8.02
N GLU A 112 12.64 1.60 -9.00
CA GLU A 112 13.78 0.66 -8.88
C GLU A 112 15.08 1.40 -8.59
N GLY A 113 15.29 2.57 -9.21
CA GLY A 113 16.42 3.44 -8.92
C GLY A 113 16.41 3.93 -7.47
N VAL A 114 15.29 4.53 -7.04
CA VAL A 114 15.11 5.04 -5.67
C VAL A 114 15.30 3.93 -4.63
N MET A 115 14.68 2.77 -4.84
CA MET A 115 14.78 1.64 -3.89
C MET A 115 16.14 0.97 -3.92
N GLY A 116 16.84 0.99 -5.06
CA GLY A 116 18.23 0.57 -5.15
C GLY A 116 19.16 1.45 -4.31
N GLU A 117 18.95 2.76 -4.32
CA GLU A 117 19.69 3.70 -3.47
C GLU A 117 19.36 3.49 -1.99
N ILE A 118 18.08 3.37 -1.63
CA ILE A 118 17.66 3.09 -0.24
C ILE A 118 18.28 1.79 0.25
N ALA A 119 18.22 0.70 -0.52
CA ALA A 119 18.77 -0.60 -0.14
C ALA A 119 20.30 -0.61 0.03
N ALA A 120 21.00 0.32 -0.63
CA ALA A 120 22.45 0.48 -0.50
C ALA A 120 22.84 1.29 0.75
N MET A 121 21.91 1.99 1.38
CA MET A 121 22.18 2.75 2.61
C MET A 121 22.35 1.82 3.80
N GLN A 122 23.28 2.18 4.69
CA GLN A 122 23.40 1.54 5.99
C GLN A 122 22.48 2.29 6.98
N PRO A 123 21.38 1.67 7.46
CA PRO A 123 20.55 2.30 8.47
C PRO A 123 21.34 2.47 9.77
N PRO A 124 21.25 3.63 10.45
CA PRO A 124 21.78 3.80 11.80
C PRO A 124 20.97 2.95 12.80
N SER A 125 21.57 2.67 13.96
CA SER A 125 20.92 1.89 15.01
C SER A 125 19.55 2.46 15.38
N GLY A 126 18.54 1.59 15.50
CA GLY A 126 17.18 1.98 15.84
C GLY A 126 16.30 2.36 14.64
N THR A 127 16.82 2.27 13.42
CA THR A 127 16.05 2.50 12.18
C THR A 127 15.84 1.24 11.35
N GLU A 128 16.25 0.07 11.84
CA GLU A 128 16.24 -1.19 11.09
C GLU A 128 14.83 -1.59 10.66
N ASP A 129 13.83 -1.44 11.53
CA ASP A 129 12.43 -1.76 11.22
C ASP A 129 11.85 -0.81 10.16
N ILE A 130 12.25 0.46 10.17
CA ILE A 130 11.83 1.45 9.17
C ILE A 130 12.42 1.09 7.81
N HIS A 131 13.72 0.78 7.79
CA HIS A 131 14.42 0.36 6.58
C HIS A 131 13.81 -0.93 6.02
N LEU A 132 13.51 -1.91 6.87
CA LEU A 132 12.85 -3.15 6.45
C LEU A 132 11.48 -2.88 5.81
N LEU A 133 10.65 -2.01 6.40
CA LEU A 133 9.34 -1.65 5.83
C LEU A 133 9.47 -1.01 4.44
N LEU A 134 10.49 -0.18 4.20
CA LEU A 134 10.76 0.39 2.87
C LEU A 134 11.12 -0.70 1.86
N LEU A 135 11.94 -1.67 2.24
CA LEU A 135 12.29 -2.81 1.37
C LEU A 135 11.08 -3.71 1.08
N GLU A 136 10.24 -3.98 2.09
CA GLU A 136 9.01 -4.76 1.91
C GLU A 136 7.99 -4.01 1.06
N SER A 137 7.93 -2.68 1.17
CA SER A 137 7.12 -1.83 0.30
C SER A 137 7.58 -1.97 -1.15
N SER A 138 8.88 -1.80 -1.41
CA SER A 138 9.47 -1.98 -2.74
C SER A 138 9.14 -3.34 -3.34
N SER A 139 9.33 -4.42 -2.58
CA SER A 139 9.00 -5.77 -3.06
C SER A 139 7.51 -5.92 -3.40
N SER A 140 6.62 -5.31 -2.62
CA SER A 140 5.18 -5.37 -2.89
C SER A 140 4.81 -4.55 -4.13
N TYR A 141 5.50 -3.43 -4.37
CA TYR A 141 5.33 -2.58 -5.54
C TYR A 141 5.77 -3.31 -6.82
N THR A 142 6.96 -3.93 -6.82
CA THR A 142 7.42 -4.74 -7.96
C THR A 142 6.45 -5.89 -8.26
N GLU A 143 5.96 -6.59 -7.22
CA GLU A 143 4.97 -7.66 -7.42
C GLU A 143 3.65 -7.12 -8.01
N ALA A 144 3.25 -5.89 -7.66
CA ALA A 144 2.08 -5.26 -8.25
C ALA A 144 2.25 -5.10 -9.77
N LEU A 145 3.43 -4.65 -10.21
CA LEU A 145 3.74 -4.39 -11.61
C LEU A 145 3.95 -5.67 -12.43
N ASP A 146 4.52 -6.71 -11.83
CA ASP A 146 4.55 -8.05 -12.43
C ASP A 146 3.11 -8.52 -12.75
N ASN A 147 2.18 -8.29 -11.82
CA ASN A 147 0.78 -8.59 -12.04
C ASN A 147 0.15 -7.70 -13.13
N VAL A 148 0.53 -6.42 -13.25
CA VAL A 148 0.10 -5.56 -14.37
C VAL A 148 0.60 -6.11 -15.70
N ALA A 149 1.88 -6.51 -15.81
CA ALA A 149 2.43 -7.09 -17.03
C ALA A 149 1.72 -8.40 -17.42
N LEU A 150 1.40 -9.25 -16.44
CA LEU A 150 0.59 -10.46 -16.65
C LEU A 150 -0.84 -10.13 -17.09
N PHE A 151 -1.46 -9.09 -16.52
CA PHE A 151 -2.76 -8.60 -16.96
C PHE A 151 -2.71 -8.15 -18.42
N CYS A 152 -1.76 -7.29 -18.79
CA CYS A 152 -1.63 -6.74 -20.14
C CYS A 152 -1.35 -7.82 -21.20
N SER A 153 -0.64 -8.91 -20.85
CA SER A 153 -0.34 -10.01 -21.78
C SER A 153 -1.43 -11.08 -21.88
N SER A 154 -2.20 -11.30 -20.81
CA SER A 154 -3.20 -12.39 -20.75
C SER A 154 -4.66 -11.92 -20.80
N ASN A 155 -4.91 -10.63 -20.57
CA ASN A 155 -6.22 -10.03 -20.37
C ASN A 155 -7.05 -10.70 -19.24
N ASN A 156 -6.37 -11.36 -18.28
CA ASN A 156 -7.01 -12.00 -17.14
C ASN A 156 -7.15 -11.02 -15.97
N GLY A 157 -8.39 -10.62 -15.68
CA GLY A 157 -8.72 -9.65 -14.62
C GLY A 157 -8.30 -10.06 -13.19
N LEU A 158 -7.97 -11.34 -12.93
CA LEU A 158 -7.42 -11.76 -11.64
C LEU A 158 -6.05 -11.12 -11.38
N TYR A 159 -5.22 -10.95 -12.42
CA TYR A 159 -3.93 -10.27 -12.29
C TYR A 159 -4.12 -8.79 -12.01
N LYS A 160 -5.11 -8.13 -12.65
CA LYS A 160 -5.47 -6.75 -12.31
C LYS A 160 -5.86 -6.60 -10.84
N LEU A 161 -6.69 -7.52 -10.31
CA LEU A 161 -7.06 -7.49 -8.89
C LEU A 161 -5.85 -7.66 -7.97
N ASN A 162 -4.97 -8.63 -8.27
CA ASN A 162 -3.75 -8.84 -7.49
C ASN A 162 -2.80 -7.64 -7.56
N ALA A 163 -2.66 -7.02 -8.73
CA ALA A 163 -1.87 -5.80 -8.91
C ALA A 163 -2.36 -4.70 -7.97
N VAL A 164 -3.67 -4.44 -7.96
CA VAL A 164 -4.28 -3.44 -7.07
C VAL A 164 -4.00 -3.78 -5.60
N LEU A 165 -4.22 -5.02 -5.17
CA LEU A 165 -3.96 -5.43 -3.78
C LEU A 165 -2.50 -5.25 -3.37
N LYS A 166 -1.56 -5.61 -4.24
CA LYS A 166 -0.13 -5.50 -3.98
C LYS A 166 0.35 -4.06 -3.97
N PHE A 167 -0.21 -3.24 -4.85
CA PHE A 167 0.03 -1.80 -4.83
C PHE A 167 -0.43 -1.17 -3.51
N TRP A 168 -1.61 -1.56 -3.00
CA TRP A 168 -2.08 -1.13 -1.68
C TRP A 168 -1.17 -1.59 -0.55
N GLU A 169 -0.71 -2.84 -0.60
CA GLU A 169 0.25 -3.37 0.37
C GLU A 169 1.54 -2.54 0.38
N ALA A 170 2.06 -2.17 -0.80
CA ALA A 170 3.22 -1.30 -0.93
C ALA A 170 2.96 0.08 -0.34
N ALA A 171 1.90 0.76 -0.77
CA ALA A 171 1.56 2.11 -0.32
C ALA A 171 1.39 2.20 1.21
N VAL A 172 0.77 1.19 1.84
CA VAL A 172 0.60 1.15 3.30
C VAL A 172 1.94 0.97 4.02
N LYS A 173 2.80 0.05 3.54
CA LYS A 173 4.13 -0.17 4.13
C LYS A 173 5.01 1.07 3.99
N PHE A 174 5.00 1.70 2.81
CA PHE A 174 5.68 2.96 2.57
C PHE A 174 5.22 4.05 3.54
N GLN A 175 3.91 4.23 3.68
CA GLN A 175 3.35 5.24 4.56
C GLN A 175 3.64 4.95 6.04
N ASP A 176 3.60 3.69 6.48
CA ASP A 176 4.01 3.30 7.84
C ASP A 176 5.49 3.60 8.08
N ALA A 177 6.37 3.24 7.14
CA ALA A 177 7.80 3.53 7.23
C ALA A 177 8.07 5.03 7.34
N ALA A 178 7.49 5.83 6.43
CA ALA A 178 7.66 7.29 6.40
C ALA A 178 7.12 7.97 7.68
N ASN A 179 5.98 7.51 8.20
CA ASN A 179 5.42 8.02 9.46
C ASN A 179 6.30 7.68 10.66
N ARG A 180 6.77 6.43 10.76
CA ARG A 180 7.69 6.02 11.84
C ARG A 180 9.01 6.77 11.77
N PHE A 181 9.52 7.00 10.57
CA PHE A 181 10.72 7.78 10.35
C PHE A 181 10.55 9.21 10.84
N TRP A 182 9.48 9.88 10.42
CA TRP A 182 9.18 11.23 10.90
C TRP A 182 9.01 11.30 12.42
N LEU A 183 8.28 10.34 13.02
CA LEU A 183 8.11 10.26 14.47
C LEU A 183 9.44 10.08 15.20
N LEU A 184 10.37 9.29 14.65
CA LEU A 184 11.71 9.12 15.21
C LEU A 184 12.48 10.45 15.20
N LEU A 185 12.48 11.17 14.08
CA LEU A 185 13.17 12.46 13.98
C LEU A 185 12.65 13.44 15.03
N VAL A 186 11.33 13.51 15.21
CA VAL A 186 10.69 14.37 16.22
C VAL A 186 10.96 13.89 17.65
N SER A 187 10.97 12.58 17.90
CA SER A 187 11.22 12.07 19.27
C SER A 187 12.66 12.27 19.72
N GLU A 188 13.61 12.20 18.78
CA GLU A 188 15.02 12.51 19.01
C GLU A 188 15.30 14.02 18.95
N GLY A 189 14.31 14.83 18.56
CA GLY A 189 14.39 16.28 18.47
C GLY A 189 15.33 16.77 17.38
N VAL A 190 15.53 15.97 16.32
CA VAL A 190 16.48 16.23 15.23
C VAL A 190 15.82 16.74 13.95
N GLU A 191 14.51 16.91 13.93
CA GLU A 191 13.73 17.28 12.75
C GLU A 191 14.12 18.65 12.17
N MET A 192 14.66 19.55 12.98
CA MET A 192 15.05 20.90 12.54
C MET A 192 16.32 20.93 11.66
N TRP A 193 17.09 19.84 11.63
CA TRP A 193 18.27 19.68 10.77
C TRP A 193 17.97 18.93 9.46
N VAL A 194 16.76 18.39 9.31
CA VAL A 194 16.35 17.63 8.12
C VAL A 194 15.49 18.56 7.23
N PRO A 195 15.87 18.75 5.95
CA PRO A 195 15.19 19.67 5.04
C PRO A 195 13.83 19.17 4.54
#